data_AF-A0A0Q8UVT5-F1
#
_entry.id   AF-A0A0Q8UVT5-F1
#
_cell.length_a   1.000
_cell.length_b   1.000
_cell.length_c   1.000
_cell.angle_alpha   90.00
_cell.angle_beta   90.00
_cell.angle_gamma   90.00
#
_symmetry.space_group_name_H-M   'P 1'
#
loop_
_entity.id
_entity.type
_entity.pdbx_description
1 polymer ?
#
loop_
_entity_poly.entity_id
_entity_poly.type
_entity_poly.pdbx_seq_one_letter_code
_entity_poly.pdbx_strand_id
1 'polypeptide(L)'
;MGKYALRSTLVVSAVIVAAAALTGCTSAPAPRATAAATPTKTAQASTQTHEAACTIVAAGLKDVASLQSEVSTDNPTKSLAILAEVDAKVAAIDEKVTNEKVKALTSDAATSVHAYSTYLKGVMENPANLDVNEITSKAQELAAKFTAVQKECA
;
A
#
# COMPACT_ATOMS: atom_id res chain seq x y z
N MET A 1 -44.83 -32.13 -13.89
CA MET A 1 -44.11 -32.82 -12.78
C MET A 1 -42.91 -31.94 -12.43
N GLY A 2 -42.67 -31.38 -11.23
CA GLY A 2 -43.40 -31.13 -9.99
C GLY A 2 -42.88 -29.77 -9.44
N LYS A 3 -43.72 -28.85 -8.97
CA LYS A 3 -44.11 -28.62 -7.56
C LYS A 3 -42.95 -28.82 -6.57
N TYR A 4 -42.38 -27.71 -6.06
CA TYR A 4 -42.35 -27.39 -4.62
C TYR A 4 -42.21 -25.87 -4.45
N ALA A 5 -43.26 -25.30 -3.87
CA ALA A 5 -43.26 -24.00 -3.25
C ALA A 5 -42.46 -24.07 -1.94
N LEU A 6 -41.78 -22.99 -1.57
CA LEU A 6 -41.72 -22.55 -0.17
C LEU A 6 -41.32 -21.07 -0.13
N ARG A 7 -42.37 -20.24 -0.03
CA ARG A 7 -42.32 -18.94 0.61
C ARG A 7 -41.93 -19.16 2.07
N SER A 8 -40.87 -18.49 2.54
CA SER A 8 -40.65 -18.27 3.97
C SER A 8 -40.05 -16.90 4.19
N THR A 9 -40.95 -15.94 4.38
CA THR A 9 -40.76 -14.74 5.19
C THR A 9 -40.26 -15.12 6.59
N LEU A 10 -39.13 -14.56 7.01
CA LEU A 10 -38.78 -14.40 8.41
C LEU A 10 -38.24 -12.99 8.63
N VAL A 11 -39.12 -12.17 9.21
CA VAL A 11 -38.84 -10.96 9.99
C VAL A 11 -38.13 -11.40 11.30
N VAL A 12 -37.61 -10.43 12.08
CA VAL A 12 -37.10 -10.52 13.48
C VAL A 12 -35.56 -10.60 13.51
N SER A 13 -34.78 -9.70 14.11
CA SER A 13 -35.00 -8.67 15.13
C SER A 13 -33.92 -7.59 15.09
N ALA A 14 -34.33 -6.34 15.33
CA ALA A 14 -33.45 -5.31 15.85
C ALA A 14 -33.06 -5.67 17.29
N VAL A 15 -31.76 -5.62 17.60
CA VAL A 15 -31.27 -5.52 18.98
C VAL A 15 -30.36 -4.30 19.05
N ILE A 16 -30.96 -3.21 19.52
CA ILE A 16 -30.25 -2.06 20.06
C ILE A 16 -29.77 -2.48 21.46
N VAL A 17 -28.46 -2.51 21.71
CA VAL A 17 -27.93 -2.36 23.07
C VAL A 17 -27.11 -1.08 23.11
N ALA A 18 -27.74 -0.07 23.69
CA ALA A 18 -27.08 1.14 24.13
C ALA A 18 -26.39 0.89 25.48
N ALA A 19 -25.24 1.53 25.64
CA ALA A 19 -24.66 2.07 26.88
C ALA A 19 -24.27 1.12 28.03
N ALA A 20 -22.96 1.07 28.30
CA ALA A 20 -22.37 1.24 29.64
C ALA A 20 -20.89 1.60 29.43
N ALA A 21 -20.49 2.87 29.57
CA ALA A 21 -20.17 3.52 30.84
C ALA A 21 -18.90 2.96 31.51
N LEU A 22 -17.89 3.82 31.57
CA LEU A 22 -16.69 3.76 32.39
C LEU A 22 -16.98 3.22 33.81
N THR A 23 -16.31 2.15 34.22
CA THR A 23 -15.93 1.91 35.63
C THR A 23 -14.68 1.03 35.67
N GLY A 24 -13.75 1.38 36.55
CA GLY A 24 -12.39 0.86 36.55
C GLY A 24 -12.23 -0.56 37.08
N CYS A 25 -11.08 -1.15 36.75
CA CYS A 25 -10.53 -2.29 37.47
C CYS A 25 -9.18 -1.89 38.05
N THR A 26 -9.20 -1.48 39.32
CA THR A 26 -8.08 -1.70 40.22
C THR A 26 -8.14 -3.17 40.68
N SER A 27 -7.06 -3.92 40.49
CA SER A 27 -6.76 -5.14 41.21
C SER A 27 -5.25 -5.39 41.12
N ALA A 28 -4.57 -5.25 42.26
CA ALA A 28 -3.16 -5.59 42.48
C ALA A 28 -3.01 -7.09 42.82
N PRO A 29 -1.78 -7.62 43.01
CA PRO A 29 -1.02 -8.38 42.00
C PRO A 29 -0.94 -9.89 42.29
N ALA A 30 -0.63 -10.69 41.27
CA ALA A 30 -0.16 -12.08 41.42
C ALA A 30 1.29 -12.22 40.92
N PRO A 31 2.14 -13.02 41.58
CA PRO A 31 3.59 -12.98 41.42
C PRO A 31 4.12 -13.77 40.20
N ARG A 32 5.29 -13.29 39.76
CA ARG A 32 6.16 -13.67 38.63
C ARG A 32 6.16 -15.14 38.19
N ALA A 33 6.05 -15.33 36.88
CA ALA A 33 6.93 -16.19 36.11
C ALA A 33 7.65 -15.33 35.06
N THR A 34 8.96 -15.15 35.22
CA THR A 34 9.82 -14.42 34.28
C THR A 34 10.07 -15.31 33.06
N ALA A 35 9.17 -15.25 32.08
CA ALA A 35 9.53 -15.61 30.71
C ALA A 35 10.14 -14.36 30.07
N ALA A 36 11.39 -14.47 29.61
CA ALA A 36 12.07 -13.41 28.88
C ALA A 36 11.24 -13.07 27.65
N ALA A 37 10.51 -11.95 27.72
CA ALA A 37 9.85 -11.36 26.59
C ALA A 37 10.94 -10.85 25.66
N THR A 38 11.23 -11.61 24.61
CA THR A 38 11.76 -11.04 23.37
C THR A 38 10.91 -9.80 23.06
N PRO A 39 11.49 -8.65 22.74
CA PRO A 39 10.70 -7.46 22.44
C PRO A 39 9.89 -7.75 21.18
N THR A 40 8.62 -8.16 21.35
CA THR A 40 7.65 -8.06 20.29
C THR A 40 7.54 -6.59 20.03
N LYS A 41 8.14 -6.15 18.92
CA LYS A 41 7.94 -4.83 18.33
C LYS A 41 6.43 -4.68 18.18
N THR A 42 5.78 -4.04 19.13
CA THR A 42 4.38 -3.66 19.02
C THR A 42 4.30 -2.86 17.75
N ALA A 43 3.71 -3.44 16.70
CA ALA A 43 3.42 -2.68 15.49
C ALA A 43 2.61 -1.48 15.98
N GLN A 44 3.14 -0.28 15.75
CA GLN A 44 2.48 0.94 16.14
C GLN A 44 1.17 0.96 15.35
N ALA A 45 0.06 0.62 16.02
CA ALA A 45 -1.23 0.57 15.38
C ALA A 45 -1.48 1.93 14.75
N SER A 46 -1.53 1.95 13.42
CA SER A 46 -1.78 3.19 12.71
C SER A 46 -3.19 3.67 13.03
N THR A 47 -3.31 4.96 13.35
CA THR A 47 -4.59 5.64 13.53
C THR A 47 -5.28 5.93 12.19
N GLN A 48 -4.60 5.70 11.07
CA GLN A 48 -5.11 5.94 9.73
C GLN A 48 -6.09 4.83 9.34
N THR A 49 -7.32 5.24 9.01
CA THR A 49 -8.31 4.35 8.43
C THR A 49 -7.86 3.87 7.05
N HIS A 50 -8.35 2.72 6.63
CA HIS A 50 -8.09 2.18 5.30
C HIS A 50 -8.48 3.18 4.19
N GLU A 51 -9.66 3.79 4.29
CA GLU A 51 -10.15 4.80 3.34
C GLU A 51 -9.24 6.05 3.27
N ALA A 52 -8.76 6.54 4.42
CA ALA A 52 -7.85 7.68 4.45
C ALA A 52 -6.50 7.33 3.80
N ALA A 53 -5.98 6.12 4.03
CA ALA A 53 -4.78 5.64 3.38
C ALA A 53 -4.96 5.55 1.86
N CYS A 54 -6.07 4.96 1.40
CA CYS A 54 -6.37 4.84 -0.02
C CYS A 54 -6.61 6.17 -0.72
N THR A 55 -7.15 7.17 -0.01
CA THR A 55 -7.28 8.55 -0.52
C THR A 55 -5.90 9.17 -0.78
N ILE A 56 -4.93 8.98 0.13
CA ILE A 56 -3.56 9.46 -0.05
C ILE A 56 -2.91 8.79 -1.26
N VAL A 57 -3.05 7.47 -1.37
CA VAL A 57 -2.53 6.69 -2.51
C VAL A 57 -3.15 7.18 -3.81
N ALA A 58 -4.48 7.29 -3.89
CA ALA A 58 -5.17 7.72 -5.10
C ALA A 58 -4.75 9.13 -5.55
N ALA A 59 -4.65 10.08 -4.61
CA ALA A 59 -4.16 11.42 -4.90
C ALA A 59 -2.71 11.40 -5.41
N GLY A 60 -1.83 10.65 -4.75
CA GLY A 60 -0.43 10.54 -5.16
C GLY A 60 -0.25 9.84 -6.51
N LEU A 61 -1.03 8.80 -6.81
CA LEU A 61 -1.01 8.14 -8.12
C LEU A 61 -1.52 9.06 -9.23
N LYS A 62 -2.47 9.94 -8.93
CA LYS A 62 -2.91 10.99 -9.87
C LYS A 62 -1.80 11.98 -10.17
N ASP A 63 -1.04 12.40 -9.16
CA ASP A 63 0.14 13.26 -9.33
C ASP A 63 1.21 12.56 -10.18
N VAL A 64 1.50 11.29 -9.91
CA VAL A 64 2.43 10.49 -10.73
C VAL A 64 1.93 10.34 -12.17
N ALA A 65 0.64 10.10 -12.38
CA ALA A 65 0.05 10.02 -13.71
C ALA A 65 0.20 11.32 -14.50
N SER A 66 0.14 12.48 -13.83
CA SER A 66 0.33 13.78 -14.48
C SER A 66 1.73 13.94 -15.11
N LEU A 67 2.75 13.35 -14.47
CA LEU A 67 4.14 13.38 -14.94
C LEU A 67 4.38 12.53 -16.19
N GLN A 68 3.50 11.56 -16.49
CA GLN A 68 3.68 10.69 -17.66
C GLN A 68 3.67 11.48 -18.97
N SER A 69 2.93 12.60 -19.01
CA SER A 69 2.89 13.48 -20.19
C SER A 69 4.18 14.26 -20.42
N GLU A 70 5.07 14.31 -19.42
CA GLU A 70 6.33 15.04 -19.49
C GLU A 70 7.52 14.20 -19.97
N VAL A 71 7.35 12.87 -19.99
CA VAL A 71 8.32 11.90 -20.51
C VAL A 71 8.60 12.21 -21.98
N SER A 72 9.89 12.29 -22.33
CA SER A 72 10.33 12.63 -23.69
C SER A 72 11.06 11.46 -24.34
N THR A 73 10.63 11.08 -25.53
CA THR A 73 11.29 10.04 -26.34
C THR A 73 12.64 10.49 -26.88
N ASP A 74 12.80 11.79 -27.09
CA ASP A 74 13.97 12.36 -27.78
C ASP A 74 14.98 12.97 -26.80
N ASN A 75 14.61 13.07 -25.52
CA ASN A 75 15.45 13.58 -24.45
C ASN A 75 15.51 12.59 -23.28
N PRO A 76 16.44 11.61 -23.31
CA PRO A 76 16.54 10.59 -22.28
C PRO A 76 16.91 11.18 -20.91
N THR A 77 17.68 12.26 -20.86
CA THR A 77 18.01 12.97 -19.61
C THR A 77 16.76 13.55 -18.95
N LYS A 78 15.86 14.16 -19.74
CA LYS A 78 14.57 14.63 -19.23
C LYS A 78 13.74 13.47 -18.68
N SER A 79 13.66 12.36 -19.42
CA SER A 79 12.91 11.18 -18.99
C SER A 79 13.45 10.55 -17.70
N LEU A 80 14.78 10.52 -17.51
CA LEU A 80 15.38 10.12 -16.24
C LEU A 80 15.03 11.08 -15.09
N ALA A 81 15.02 12.39 -15.34
CA ALA A 81 14.63 13.36 -14.32
C ALA A 81 13.17 13.17 -13.89
N ILE A 82 12.26 12.94 -14.85
CA ILE A 82 10.86 12.61 -14.57
C ILE A 82 10.75 11.30 -13.79
N LEU A 83 11.51 10.27 -14.14
CA LEU A 83 11.52 9.00 -13.41
C LEU A 83 12.01 9.18 -11.96
N ALA A 84 13.03 10.01 -11.74
CA ALA A 84 13.49 10.35 -10.40
C ALA A 84 12.43 11.13 -9.59
N GLU A 85 11.66 12.00 -10.25
CA GLU A 85 10.53 12.67 -9.61
C GLU A 85 9.41 11.69 -9.24
N VAL A 86 9.11 10.73 -10.11
CA VAL A 86 8.15 9.66 -9.81
C VAL A 86 8.62 8.84 -8.60
N ASP A 87 9.90 8.45 -8.56
CA ASP A 87 10.51 7.74 -7.41
C ASP A 87 10.32 8.52 -6.11
N ALA A 88 10.67 9.81 -6.12
CA ALA A 88 10.49 10.68 -4.96
C ALA A 88 9.03 10.83 -4.52
N LYS A 89 8.09 10.98 -5.47
CA LYS A 89 6.67 11.08 -5.16
C LYS A 89 6.12 9.78 -4.56
N VAL A 90 6.49 8.63 -5.11
CA VAL A 90 6.02 7.33 -4.60
C VAL A 90 6.61 7.04 -3.22
N ALA A 91 7.89 7.37 -2.98
CA ALA A 91 8.47 7.32 -1.64
C ALA A 91 7.74 8.25 -0.65
N ALA A 92 7.39 9.47 -1.05
CA ALA A 92 6.62 10.38 -0.21
C ALA A 92 5.18 9.90 0.07
N ILE A 93 4.55 9.18 -0.86
CA ILE A 93 3.25 8.51 -0.61
C ILE A 93 3.45 7.42 0.44
N ASP A 94 4.47 6.57 0.26
CA ASP A 94 4.79 5.49 1.17
C ASP A 94 4.96 6.01 2.61
N GLU A 95 5.71 7.09 2.82
CA GLU A 95 5.89 7.70 4.15
C GLU A 95 4.59 8.19 4.80
N LYS A 96 3.61 8.65 4.01
CA LYS A 96 2.32 9.19 4.49
C LYS A 96 1.29 8.09 4.76
N VAL A 97 1.44 6.94 4.14
CA VAL A 97 0.59 5.77 4.38
C VAL A 97 1.11 5.08 5.63
N THR A 98 0.23 4.91 6.62
CA THR A 98 0.55 4.23 7.87
C THR A 98 -0.37 3.05 8.12
N ASN A 99 -1.55 2.98 7.48
CA ASN A 99 -2.42 1.82 7.55
C ASN A 99 -1.66 0.56 7.08
N GLU A 100 -1.50 -0.45 7.93
CA GLU A 100 -0.55 -1.54 7.71
C GLU A 100 -0.73 -2.28 6.38
N LYS A 101 -1.98 -2.56 5.99
CA LYS A 101 -2.29 -3.31 4.77
C LYS A 101 -1.97 -2.50 3.51
N VAL A 102 -2.38 -1.23 3.48
CA VAL A 102 -2.09 -0.31 2.35
C VAL A 102 -0.60 0.04 2.34
N LYS A 103 0.02 0.20 3.51
CA LYS A 103 1.45 0.49 3.69
C LYS A 103 2.31 -0.59 3.09
N ALA A 104 2.08 -1.86 3.42
CA ALA A 104 2.86 -2.96 2.88
C ALA A 104 2.88 -2.96 1.33
N LEU A 105 1.71 -2.77 0.70
CA LEU A 105 1.62 -2.72 -0.77
C LEU A 105 2.26 -1.45 -1.36
N THR A 106 2.13 -0.32 -0.67
CA THR A 106 2.73 0.96 -1.09
C THR A 106 4.26 0.91 -0.98
N SER A 107 4.80 0.31 0.08
CA SER A 107 6.24 0.11 0.28
C SER A 107 6.83 -0.82 -0.77
N ASP A 108 6.11 -1.89 -1.10
CA ASP A 108 6.48 -2.79 -2.20
C ASP A 108 6.53 -2.03 -3.54
N ALA A 109 5.51 -1.21 -3.84
CA ALA A 109 5.49 -0.40 -5.05
C ALA A 109 6.64 0.63 -5.08
N ALA A 110 6.88 1.33 -3.98
CA ALA A 110 7.99 2.29 -3.84
C ALA A 110 9.34 1.62 -4.08
N THR A 111 9.55 0.43 -3.51
CA THR A 111 10.77 -0.36 -3.71
C THR A 111 10.96 -0.74 -5.17
N SER A 112 9.91 -1.20 -5.87
CA SER A 112 10.00 -1.54 -7.29
C SER A 112 10.23 -0.31 -8.18
N VAL A 113 9.63 0.85 -7.87
CA VAL A 113 9.92 2.12 -8.58
C VAL A 113 11.39 2.48 -8.42
N HIS A 114 11.90 2.46 -7.19
CA HIS A 114 13.28 2.81 -6.89
C HIS A 114 14.27 1.88 -7.59
N ALA A 115 13.99 0.58 -7.60
CA ALA A 115 14.79 -0.42 -8.30
C ALA A 115 14.82 -0.19 -9.83
N TYR A 116 13.67 0.15 -10.42
CA TYR A 116 13.59 0.47 -11.85
C TYR A 116 14.32 1.77 -12.21
N SER A 117 14.13 2.82 -11.41
CA SER A 117 14.81 4.11 -11.53
C SER A 117 16.33 3.96 -11.46
N THR A 118 16.81 3.24 -10.43
CA THR A 118 18.24 2.96 -10.24
C THR A 118 18.82 2.17 -11.41
N TYR A 119 18.09 1.16 -11.90
CA TYR A 119 18.53 0.37 -13.05
C TYR A 119 18.67 1.23 -14.31
N LEU A 120 17.65 2.02 -14.65
CA LEU A 120 17.69 2.87 -15.84
C LEU A 120 18.77 3.95 -15.76
N LYS A 121 19.01 4.51 -14.57
CA LYS A 121 20.14 5.42 -14.35
C LYS A 121 21.48 4.71 -14.60
N GLY A 122 21.67 3.50 -14.07
CA GLY A 122 22.88 2.72 -14.28
C GLY A 122 23.13 2.35 -15.75
N VAL A 123 22.08 2.05 -16.51
CA VAL A 123 22.16 1.83 -17.96
C VAL A 123 22.55 3.10 -18.71
N MET A 124 22.07 4.26 -18.30
CA MET A 124 22.43 5.53 -18.93
C MET A 124 23.88 5.96 -18.63
N GLU A 125 24.38 5.65 -17.43
CA GLU A 125 25.78 5.86 -17.07
C GLU A 125 26.72 4.88 -17.78
N ASN A 126 26.25 3.65 -18.04
CA ASN A 126 26.98 2.64 -18.80
C ASN A 126 26.06 1.84 -19.73
N PRO A 127 25.92 2.25 -21.01
CA PRO A 127 25.03 1.60 -21.97
C PRO A 127 25.34 0.13 -22.25
N ALA A 128 26.55 -0.35 -21.94
CA ALA A 128 26.92 -1.75 -22.07
C ALA A 128 26.15 -2.67 -21.10
N ASN A 129 25.54 -2.10 -20.05
CA ASN A 129 24.70 -2.81 -19.09
C ASN A 129 23.23 -2.90 -19.52
N LEU A 130 22.87 -2.39 -20.71
CA LEU A 130 21.52 -2.46 -21.23
C LEU A 130 21.09 -3.91 -21.43
N ASP A 131 20.12 -4.35 -20.63
CA ASP A 131 19.41 -5.61 -20.81
C ASP A 131 17.92 -5.31 -20.96
N VAL A 132 17.42 -5.48 -22.19
CA VAL A 132 16.02 -5.20 -22.54
C VAL A 132 15.06 -6.16 -21.82
N ASN A 133 15.50 -7.38 -21.50
CA ASN A 133 14.69 -8.33 -20.73
C ASN A 133 14.54 -7.87 -19.29
N GLU A 134 15.61 -7.33 -18.70
CA GLU A 134 15.60 -6.79 -17.34
C GLU A 134 14.72 -5.53 -17.26
N ILE A 135 14.77 -4.64 -18.27
CA ILE A 135 13.85 -3.49 -18.37
C ILE A 135 12.40 -3.97 -18.38
N THR A 136 12.09 -4.94 -19.25
CA THR A 136 10.73 -5.46 -19.42
C THR A 136 10.24 -6.13 -18.14
N SER A 137 11.09 -6.95 -17.52
CA SER A 137 10.80 -7.63 -16.26
C SER A 137 10.49 -6.63 -15.14
N LYS A 138 11.34 -5.63 -14.92
CA LYS A 138 11.12 -4.60 -13.89
C LYS A 138 9.88 -3.75 -14.17
N ALA A 139 9.61 -3.40 -15.43
CA ALA A 139 8.40 -2.68 -15.80
C ALA A 139 7.12 -3.49 -15.53
N GLN A 140 7.14 -4.80 -15.81
CA GLN A 140 6.03 -5.71 -15.50
C GLN A 140 5.84 -5.88 -14.00
N GLU A 141 6.92 -6.04 -13.25
CA GLU A 141 6.89 -6.10 -11.78
C GLU A 141 6.25 -4.83 -11.21
N LEU A 142 6.70 -3.66 -11.68
CA LEU A 142 6.17 -2.37 -11.27
C LEU A 142 4.66 -2.25 -11.55
N ALA A 143 4.23 -2.63 -12.75
CA ALA A 143 2.81 -2.64 -13.12
C ALA A 143 2.00 -3.58 -12.21
N ALA A 144 2.54 -4.75 -11.86
CA ALA A 144 1.90 -5.69 -10.94
C ALA A 144 1.77 -5.09 -9.52
N LYS A 145 2.79 -4.40 -9.02
CA LYS A 145 2.75 -3.74 -7.71
C LYS A 145 1.69 -2.63 -7.66
N PHE A 146 1.65 -1.75 -8.66
CA PHE A 146 0.61 -0.72 -8.72
C PHE A 146 -0.80 -1.32 -8.89
N THR A 147 -0.94 -2.42 -9.62
CA THR A 147 -2.23 -3.12 -9.72
C THR A 147 -2.67 -3.69 -8.37
N ALA A 148 -1.74 -4.21 -7.57
CA ALA A 148 -2.05 -4.71 -6.22
C ALA A 148 -2.51 -3.57 -5.31
N VAL A 149 -1.82 -2.42 -5.35
CA VAL A 149 -2.22 -1.20 -4.63
C VAL A 149 -3.61 -0.72 -5.07
N GLN A 150 -3.88 -0.68 -6.38
CA GLN A 150 -5.20 -0.30 -6.90
C GLN A 150 -6.31 -1.25 -6.45
N LYS A 151 -6.08 -2.57 -6.49
CA LYS A 151 -7.06 -3.56 -6.03
C LYS A 151 -7.35 -3.46 -4.54
N GLU A 152 -6.38 -3.05 -3.73
CA GLU A 152 -6.58 -2.83 -2.30
C GLU A 152 -7.42 -1.57 -2.02
N CYS A 153 -7.37 -0.59 -2.92
CA CYS A 153 -7.98 0.73 -2.76
C CYS A 153 -9.18 0.99 -3.69
N ALA A 154 -9.69 -0.04 -4.37
CA ALA A 154 -10.90 -0.01 -5.18
C ALA A 154 -12.10 -0.50 -4.38
#